data_AF-A0A367LST9-F1
#
_entry.id   AF-A0A367LST9-F1
#
_cell.length_a   1.000
_cell.length_b   1.000
_cell.length_c   1.000
_cell.angle_alpha   90.00
_cell.angle_beta   90.00
_cell.angle_gamma   90.00
#
_symmetry.space_group_name_H-M   'P 1'
#
loop_
_entity.id
_entity.type
_entity.pdbx_description
1 polymer ?
#
loop_
_entity_poly.entity_id
_entity_poly.type
_entity_poly.pdbx_seq_one_letter_code
_entity_poly.pdbx_strand_id
1 'polypeptide(L)' 'LDEPTTYLDIVHQIELLELLAELNRQGRTIVAVLHDLNQACRYASHLIAMRDGAILAEGAPAHIFTER' A
#
# COMPACT_ATOMS: atom_id res chain seq x y z
N LEU A 1 2.10 -4.03 8.98
CA LEU A 1 1.88 -2.75 9.64
C LEU A 1 0.40 -2.42 9.51
N ASP A 2 -0.28 -2.21 10.63
CA ASP A 2 -1.68 -1.83 10.64
C ASP A 2 -1.75 -0.30 10.70
N GLU A 3 -2.26 0.32 9.64
CA GLU A 3 -2.35 1.77 9.46
C GLU A 3 -1.13 2.60 9.91
N PRO A 4 0.08 2.36 9.35
CA PRO A 4 1.29 3.05 9.82
C PRO A 4 1.30 4.57 9.59
N THR A 5 0.35 5.08 8.79
CA THR A 5 0.21 6.50 8.42
C THR A 5 -0.80 7.25 9.30
N THR A 6 -1.55 6.56 10.17
CA THR A 6 -2.58 7.20 11.01
C THR A 6 -1.91 8.16 12.01
N TYR A 7 -2.44 9.38 12.10
CA TYR A 7 -1.92 10.52 12.89
C TYR A 7 -0.68 11.26 12.36
N LEU A 8 -0.13 10.85 11.20
CA LEU A 8 0.98 11.57 10.57
C LEU A 8 0.46 12.63 9.59
N ASP A 9 1.15 13.77 9.49
CA ASP A 9 0.91 14.70 8.39
C ASP A 9 1.36 14.09 7.05
N ILE A 10 0.93 14.70 5.93
CA ILE A 10 1.18 14.16 4.59
C ILE A 10 2.67 13.95 4.29
N VAL A 11 3.57 14.76 4.88
CA VAL A 11 5.01 14.66 4.65
C VAL A 11 5.55 13.42 5.34
N HIS A 12 5.24 13.24 6.63
CA HIS A 12 5.69 12.09 7.38
C HIS A 12 5.09 10.77 6.88
N GLN A 13 3.86 10.80 6.34
CA GLN A 13 3.28 9.62 5.68
C GLN A 13 4.10 9.18 4.47
N ILE A 14 4.52 10.13 3.63
CA ILE A 14 5.34 9.85 2.44
C ILE A 14 6.72 9.32 2.85
N GLU A 15 7.39 9.95 3.81
CA GLU A 15 8.71 9.51 4.29
C GLU A 15 8.67 8.07 4.83
N LEU A 16 7.63 7.73 5.58
CA LEU A 16 7.43 6.38 6.08
C LEU A 16 7.27 5.38 4.94
N LEU A 17 6.41 5.69 3.96
CA LEU A 17 6.19 4.81 2.81
C LEU A 17 7.44 4.65 1.95
N GLU A 18 8.24 5.69 1.79
CA GLU A 18 9.54 5.63 1.10
C GLU A 18 10.54 4.74 1.84
N LEU A 19 10.59 4.83 3.17
CA LEU A 19 11.42 3.95 4.00
C LEU A 19 10.99 2.49 3.86
N LEU A 20 9.68 2.21 3.90
CA LEU A 20 9.18 0.85 3.68
C LEU A 20 9.53 0.35 2.28
N ALA A 21 9.36 1.18 1.24
CA ALA A 21 9.73 0.81 -0.11
C ALA A 21 11.23 0.48 -0.24
N GLU A 22 12.11 1.24 0.42
CA GLU A 22 13.54 0.96 0.45
C GLU A 22 13.86 -0.36 1.17
N LEU A 23 13.25 -0.60 2.33
CA LEU A 23 13.41 -1.86 3.05
C LEU A 23 12.92 -3.06 2.22
N ASN A 24 11.85 -2.88 1.44
CA ASN A 24 11.38 -3.91 0.52
C ASN A 24 12.38 -4.19 -0.60
N ARG A 25 12.98 -3.15 -1.20
CA ARG A 25 14.07 -3.29 -2.19
C ARG A 25 15.30 -4.01 -1.64
N GLN A 26 15.56 -3.90 -0.33
CA GLN A 26 16.63 -4.63 0.36
C GLN A 26 16.28 -6.11 0.64
N GLY A 27 15.15 -6.61 0.14
CA GLY A 27 14.73 -8.02 0.25
C GLY A 27 13.84 -8.33 1.46
N ARG A 28 13.37 -7.30 2.19
CA ARG A 28 12.41 -7.52 3.29
C ARG A 28 10.99 -7.64 2.73
N THR A 29 10.26 -8.66 3.17
CA THR A 29 8.82 -8.73 2.87
C THR A 29 8.07 -7.79 3.79
N ILE A 30 7.27 -6.89 3.21
CA ILE A 30 6.48 -5.91 3.96
C ILE A 30 5.02 -6.09 3.58
N VAL A 31 4.18 -6.19 4.60
CA VAL A 31 2.72 -6.17 4.46
C VAL A 31 2.22 -4.95 5.24
N ALA A 32 1.55 -4.04 4.55
CA ALA A 32 0.99 -2.84 5.13
C ALA A 32 -0.50 -2.74 4.78
N VAL A 33 -1.30 -2.34 5.77
CA VAL A 33 -2.71 -1.99 5.59
C VAL A 33 -2.78 -0.47 5.43
N LEU A 34 -3.32 -0.01 4.31
CA LEU A 34 -3.44 1.40 3.96
C LEU A 34 -4.90 1.73 3.65
N HIS A 35 -5.34 2.91 4.09
CA HIS A 35 -6.68 3.44 3.78
C HIS A 35 -6.72 4.33 2.53
N ASP A 36 -5.57 4.90 2.15
CA ASP A 36 -5.45 5.70 0.94
C ASP A 36 -5.02 4.83 -0.25
N LEU A 37 -5.89 4.79 -1.26
CA LEU A 37 -5.71 3.98 -2.45
C LEU A 37 -4.58 4.47 -3.36
N ASN A 38 -4.38 5.78 -3.46
CA ASN A 38 -3.31 6.36 -4.27
C ASN A 38 -1.94 6.01 -3.68
N GLN A 39 -1.81 6.07 -2.36
CA GLN A 39 -0.61 5.62 -1.65
C GLN A 39 -0.38 4.12 -1.87
N ALA A 40 -1.42 3.31 -1.74
CA ALA A 40 -1.33 1.87 -1.96
C ALA A 40 -0.85 1.55 -3.40
N CYS A 41 -1.43 2.18 -4.41
CA CYS A 41 -1.02 2.00 -5.81
C CYS A 41 0.41 2.45 -6.10
N ARG A 42 0.87 3.51 -5.43
CA ARG A 42 2.19 4.10 -5.68
C ARG A 42 3.33 3.28 -5.10
N TYR A 43 3.13 2.67 -3.93
CA TYR A 43 4.20 2.01 -3.18
C TYR A 43 4.09 0.49 -3.11
N ALA A 44 2.92 -0.10 -3.36
CA ALA A 44 2.76 -1.54 -3.33
C ALA A 44 3.19 -2.19 -4.64
N SER A 45 3.90 -3.31 -4.55
CA SER A 45 4.13 -4.23 -5.68
C SER A 45 2.94 -5.16 -5.92
N HIS A 46 2.14 -5.39 -4.88
CA HIS A 46 0.97 -6.26 -4.89
C HIS A 46 -0.10 -5.69 -3.95
N LEU A 47 -1.34 -5.63 -4.42
CA LEU A 47 -2.49 -5.10 -3.70
C LEU A 47 -3.53 -6.19 -3.46
N ILE A 48 -4.19 -6.11 -2.31
CA ILE A 48 -5.34 -6.94 -1.95
C ILE A 48 -6.43 -5.98 -1.48
N ALA A 49 -7.53 -5.89 -2.23
CA ALA A 49 -8.69 -5.09 -1.86
C ALA A 49 -9.72 -6.00 -1.18
N MET A 50 -10.14 -5.64 0.04
CA MET A 50 -11.11 -6.41 0.81
C MET A 50 -12.34 -5.58 1.13
N ARG A 51 -13.51 -6.25 1.18
CA ARG A 51 -14.78 -5.68 1.64
C ARG A 51 -15.61 -6.78 2.30
N ASP A 52 -16.21 -6.49 3.45
CA ASP A 52 -17.09 -7.41 4.19
C ASP A 52 -16.45 -8.79 4.44
N GLY A 53 -15.12 -8.82 4.69
CA GLY A 53 -14.36 -10.05 4.92
C GLY A 53 -14.04 -10.87 3.65
N ALA A 54 -14.42 -10.39 2.46
CA ALA A 54 -14.08 -11.01 1.19
C ALA A 54 -13.01 -10.23 0.43
N ILE A 55 -12.14 -10.94 -0.31
CA ILE A 55 -11.20 -10.34 -1.26
C ILE A 55 -11.98 -10.01 -2.54
N LEU A 56 -12.03 -8.73 -2.89
CA LEU A 56 -12.67 -8.24 -4.12
C LEU A 56 -11.70 -8.23 -5.31
N ALA A 57 -10.43 -7.93 -5.07
CA ALA A 57 -9.39 -7.88 -6.10
C ALA A 57 -8.02 -8.13 -5.48
N GLU A 58 -7.14 -8.76 -6.25
CA GLU A 58 -5.78 -9.09 -5.86
C GLU A 58 -4.85 -9.06 -7.08
N GLY A 59 -3.62 -8.56 -6.91
CA GLY A 59 -2.61 -8.53 -7.96
C GLY A 59 -1.77 -7.26 -7.98
N ALA A 60 -1.02 -7.06 -9.06
CA ALA A 60 -0.25 -5.84 -9.27
C ALA A 60 -1.20 -4.61 -9.39
N PRO A 61 -0.83 -3.43 -8.86
CA PRO A 61 -1.67 -2.23 -8.96
C PRO A 61 -2.15 -1.93 -10.38
N ALA A 62 -1.27 -2.07 -11.38
CA ALA A 62 -1.59 -1.85 -12.79
C ALA A 62 -2.66 -2.80 -13.36
N HIS A 63 -2.89 -3.96 -12.73
CA HIS A 63 -3.92 -4.91 -13.14
C HIS A 63 -5.25 -4.71 -12.39
N ILE A 64 -5.19 -4.19 -11.17
CA ILE A 64 -6.38 -3.87 -10.38
C ILE A 64 -6.98 -2.53 -10.83
N PHE A 65 -6.13 -1.55 -11.13
CA PHE A 65 -6.53 -0.23 -11.58
C PHE A 65 -6.44 -0.13 -13.10
N THR A 66 -7.55 -0.44 -13.77
CA THR A 66 -7.72 -0.17 -15.19
C THR A 66 -8.50 1.13 -15.37
N GLU A 67 -7.94 2.10 -16.11
CA GLU A 67 -8.63 3.35 -16.47
C GLU A 67 -10.01 3.05 -17.08
N ARG A 68 -11.05 3.64 -16.48
CA ARG A 68 -12.34 3.89 -17.12
C ARG A 68 -12.85 5.26 -16.71
#